data_AF-A0A2S1Q1A0-F1
#
_entry.id   AF-A0A2S1Q1A0-F1
#
_cell.length_a   1.000
_cell.length_b   1.000
_cell.length_c   1.000
_cell.angle_alpha   90.00
_cell.angle_beta   90.00
_cell.angle_gamma   90.00
#
_symmetry.space_group_name_H-M   'P 1'
#
loop_
_entity.id
_entity.type
_entity.pdbx_description
1 polymer ?
#
loop_
_entity_poly.entity_id
_entity_poly.type
_entity_poly.pdbx_seq_one_letter_code
_entity_poly.pdbx_strand_id
1 'polypeptide(L)' 'EELLRLHSVADMVALRVAVDDVEIAGQVIRKGEGIVPLLAAANHDTEVFGCPHAFDPERSERRHVAFGYGVHQCLGQNL' A
#
# COMPACT_ATOMS: atom_id res chain seq x y z
N GLU A 1 -2.32 -13.06 -5.93
CA GLU A 1 -2.88 -12.29 -4.80
C GLU A 1 -2.13 -12.49 -3.49
N GLU A 2 -2.24 -13.64 -2.78
CA GLU A 2 -1.69 -13.72 -1.41
C GLU A 2 -0.17 -13.55 -1.31
N LEU A 3 0.62 -14.17 -2.20
CA LEU A 3 2.08 -14.00 -2.21
C LEU A 3 2.50 -12.54 -2.43
N LEU A 4 1.74 -11.81 -3.26
CA LEU A 4 2.00 -10.40 -3.53
C LEU A 4 1.71 -9.55 -2.29
N ARG A 5 0.58 -9.80 -1.62
CA ARG A 5 0.24 -9.16 -0.35
C ARG A 5 1.31 -9.43 0.71
N LEU A 6 1.64 -10.70 0.95
CA LEU A 6 2.55 -11.11 2.02
C LEU A 6 3.98 -10.57 1.81
N HIS A 7 4.50 -10.61 0.59
CA HIS A 7 5.88 -10.18 0.35
C HIS A 7 6.02 -8.68 0.06
N SER A 8 5.03 -8.06 -0.60
CA SER A 8 4.99 -6.61 -0.84
C SER A 8 6.34 -6.02 -1.30
N VAL A 9 7.00 -6.69 -2.26
CA VAL A 9 8.41 -6.42 -2.60
C VAL A 9 8.70 -5.00 -3.09
N ALA A 10 7.67 -4.30 -3.58
CA ALA A 10 7.75 -2.94 -4.09
C ALA A 10 7.35 -1.88 -3.04
N ASP A 11 7.70 -2.08 -1.76
CA ASP A 11 7.21 -1.26 -0.64
C ASP A 11 7.45 0.26 -0.81
N MET A 12 8.63 0.65 -1.32
CA MET A 12 9.04 2.06 -1.41
C MET A 12 8.89 2.68 -2.81
N VAL A 13 8.06 2.14 -3.71
CA VAL A 13 7.86 2.71 -5.06
C VAL A 13 6.81 3.81 -5.12
N ALA A 14 5.96 3.91 -4.09
CA ALA A 14 4.81 4.82 -4.07
C ALA A 14 5.13 6.22 -3.51
N LEU A 15 6.38 6.67 -3.58
CA LEU A 15 6.82 7.98 -3.09
C LEU A 15 5.98 9.12 -3.69
N ARG A 16 5.62 10.10 -2.87
CA ARG A 16 4.90 11.31 -3.28
C ARG A 16 5.54 12.55 -2.67
N VAL A 17 5.19 13.70 -3.22
CA VAL A 17 5.44 15.02 -2.64
C VAL A 17 4.11 15.73 -2.58
N ALA A 18 3.78 16.33 -1.44
CA ALA A 18 2.57 17.11 -1.27
C ALA A 18 2.63 18.37 -2.15
N VAL A 19 1.68 18.54 -3.07
CA VAL A 19 1.63 19.73 -3.96
C VAL A 19 0.98 20.93 -3.29
N ASP A 20 0.22 20.69 -2.21
CA ASP A 20 -0.40 21.65 -1.29
C ASP A 20 -0.49 21.00 0.09
N ASP A 21 -0.82 21.79 1.12
CA ASP A 21 -1.06 21.27 2.48
C ASP A 21 -2.21 20.24 2.44
N VAL A 22 -2.00 19.06 3.03
CA VAL A 22 -2.97 17.96 3.08
C VAL A 22 -3.08 17.38 4.48
N GLU A 23 -4.29 17.12 4.95
CA GLU A 23 -4.52 16.43 6.22
C GLU A 23 -4.81 14.94 5.99
N ILE A 24 -4.02 14.06 6.62
CA ILE A 24 -4.18 12.61 6.58
C ILE A 24 -4.17 12.08 8.00
N ALA A 25 -5.22 11.36 8.40
CA ALA A 25 -5.35 10.78 9.75
C ALA A 25 -5.11 11.81 10.89
N GLY A 26 -5.61 13.04 10.71
CA GLY A 26 -5.44 14.13 11.68
C GLY A 26 -4.05 14.79 11.70
N GLN A 27 -3.15 14.41 10.78
CA GLN A 27 -1.82 15.00 10.64
C GLN A 27 -1.75 15.87 9.38
N VAL A 28 -1.27 17.10 9.51
CA VAL A 28 -1.05 18.00 8.37
C VAL A 28 0.35 17.76 7.80
N ILE A 29 0.38 17.36 6.53
CA ILE A 29 1.59 17.29 5.70
C ILE A 29 1.64 18.56 4.87
N ARG A 30 2.71 19.32 5.00
CA ARG A 30 2.87 20.63 4.35
C ARG A 30 3.24 20.48 2.89
N LYS A 31 2.85 21.48 2.09
CA LYS A 31 3.30 21.64 0.71
C LYS A 31 4.82 21.48 0.61
N GLY A 32 5.24 20.61 -0.31
CA GLY A 32 6.64 20.29 -0.57
C GLY A 32 7.22 19.17 0.28
N GLU A 33 6.52 18.68 1.31
CA GLU A 33 6.97 17.54 2.11
C GLU A 33 6.81 16.22 1.36
N GLY A 34 7.75 15.30 1.59
CA GLY A 34 7.74 13.96 1.04
C GLY A 34 6.80 13.04 1.82
N ILE A 35 6.09 12.17 1.10
CA ILE A 35 5.22 11.14 1.67
C ILE A 35 5.74 9.79 1.21
N VAL A 36 5.91 8.87 2.16
CA VAL A 36 6.29 7.48 1.90
C VAL A 36 5.15 6.56 2.34
N PRO A 37 4.22 6.22 1.45
CA PRO A 37 3.22 5.20 1.73
C PRO A 37 3.90 3.83 1.82
N LEU A 38 3.90 3.23 3.01
CA LEU A 38 4.46 1.89 3.23
C LEU A 38 3.44 0.83 2.80
N LEU A 39 3.53 0.39 1.54
CA LEU A 39 2.61 -0.59 0.96
C LEU A 39 2.65 -1.94 1.69
N ALA A 40 3.83 -2.36 2.16
CA ALA A 40 4.00 -3.56 2.96
C ALA A 40 3.28 -3.45 4.30
N ALA A 41 3.33 -2.29 4.96
CA ALA A 41 2.59 -2.07 6.20
C ALA A 41 1.07 -2.15 5.95
N ALA A 42 0.57 -1.49 4.89
CA ALA A 42 -0.84 -1.58 4.50
C ALA A 42 -1.28 -3.01 4.15
N ASN A 43 -0.43 -3.80 3.50
CA ASN A 43 -0.70 -5.20 3.19
C ASN A 43 -0.65 -6.12 4.42
N HIS A 44 -0.16 -5.64 5.56
CA HIS A 44 -0.16 -6.34 6.85
C HIS A 44 -1.09 -5.71 7.89
N ASP A 45 -1.95 -4.78 7.47
CA ASP A 45 -2.90 -4.12 8.36
C ASP A 45 -3.87 -5.15 8.97
N THR A 46 -3.88 -5.22 10.30
CA THR A 46 -4.74 -6.14 11.07
C THR A 46 -6.22 -5.79 11.00
N GLU A 47 -6.57 -4.55 10.65
CA GLU A 47 -7.98 -4.15 10.44
C GLU A 47 -8.52 -4.66 9.10
N VAL A 48 -7.64 -4.95 8.14
CA VAL A 48 -8.01 -5.42 6.80
C VAL A 48 -7.79 -6.92 6.64
N PHE A 49 -6.71 -7.47 7.23
CA PHE A 49 -6.30 -8.85 7.06
C PHE A 49 -6.15 -9.55 8.41
N GLY A 50 -7.02 -10.54 8.69
CA GLY A 50 -6.85 -11.42 9.85
C GLY A 50 -5.57 -12.25 9.75
N CYS A 51 -4.82 -12.37 10.84
CA CYS A 51 -3.51 -13.05 10.88
C CYS A 51 -2.60 -12.61 9.70
N PRO A 52 -2.25 -11.32 9.59
CA PRO A 52 -1.69 -10.75 8.36
C PRO A 52 -0.32 -11.32 7.96
N HIS A 53 0.42 -11.88 8.90
CA HIS A 53 1.71 -12.54 8.65
C HIS A 53 1.59 -14.01 8.25
N ALA A 54 0.41 -14.61 8.38
CA ALA A 54 0.18 -15.98 7.94
C ALA A 54 -0.02 -16.01 6.42
N PHE A 55 0.65 -16.95 5.76
CA PHE A 55 0.36 -17.29 4.38
C PHE A 55 -0.93 -18.11 4.33
N ASP A 56 -1.95 -17.56 3.68
CA ASP A 56 -3.22 -18.23 3.45
C ASP A 56 -3.64 -18.11 1.97
N PRO A 57 -3.47 -19.16 1.15
CA PRO A 57 -3.82 -19.12 -0.26
C PRO A 57 -5.34 -19.04 -0.51
N GLU A 58 -6.17 -19.37 0.48
CA GLU A 58 -7.64 -19.32 0.38
C GLU A 58 -8.21 -17.96 0.83
N ARG A 59 -7.35 -17.05 1.30
CA ARG A 59 -7.73 -15.70 1.75
C ARG A 59 -8.61 -14.98 0.72
N SER A 60 -9.78 -14.54 1.17
CA SER A 60 -10.80 -13.94 0.30
C SER A 60 -10.62 -12.42 0.10
N GLU A 61 -9.89 -11.75 0.99
CA GLU A 61 -9.64 -10.31 0.92
C GLU A 61 -8.65 -9.96 -0.20
N ARG A 62 -9.18 -9.48 -1.35
CA ARG A 62 -8.38 -9.12 -2.54
C ARG A 62 -7.95 -7.65 -2.61
N ARG A 63 -7.91 -6.94 -1.49
CA ARG A 63 -7.63 -5.49 -1.44
C ARG A 63 -6.15 -5.14 -1.24
N HIS A 64 -5.24 -6.02 -1.64
CA HIS A 64 -3.81 -5.74 -1.47
C HIS A 64 -3.37 -4.56 -2.34
N VAL A 65 -2.38 -3.81 -1.87
CA VAL A 65 -1.78 -2.67 -2.56
C VAL A 65 -0.36 -2.97 -3.05
N ALA A 66 0.01 -4.24 -3.23
CA ALA A 66 1.34 -4.65 -3.68
C ALA A 66 1.75 -4.06 -5.05
N PHE A 67 0.77 -3.70 -5.89
CA PHE A 67 0.97 -3.02 -7.17
C PHE A 67 0.75 -1.50 -7.11
N GLY A 68 0.65 -0.94 -5.91
CA GLY A 68 0.18 0.42 -5.70
C GLY A 68 -1.31 0.57 -6.02
N TYR A 69 -1.76 1.81 -6.13
CA TYR A 69 -3.16 2.17 -6.33
C TYR A 69 -3.30 3.47 -7.13
N GLY A 70 -4.47 3.66 -7.76
CA GLY A 70 -4.82 4.84 -8.53
C GLY A 70 -4.19 4.87 -9.92
N VAL A 71 -4.03 6.07 -10.48
CA VAL A 71 -3.53 6.28 -11.85
C VAL A 71 -2.08 5.83 -12.06
N HIS A 72 -1.34 5.58 -10.97
CA HIS A 72 0.02 5.05 -10.99
C HIS A 72 0.11 3.58 -10.56
N GLN A 73 -1.01 2.85 -10.54
CA GLN A 73 -0.98 1.41 -10.30
C GLN A 73 -0.12 0.71 -11.37
N CYS A 74 0.61 -0.33 -10.97
CA CYS A 74 1.55 -1.04 -11.82
C CYS A 74 0.91 -1.45 -13.15
N LEU A 75 1.43 -0.90 -14.25
CA LEU A 75 1.00 -1.25 -15.61
C LEU A 75 1.17 -2.75 -15.90
N GLY A 76 2.19 -3.35 -15.31
CA GLY A 76 2.55 -4.76 -15.50
C GLY A 76 1.83 -5.75 -14.59
N GLN A 77 0.79 -5.35 -13.86
CA GLN A 77 0.13 -6.24 -12.89
C GLN A 77 -0.50 -7.51 -13.49
N ASN A 78 -0.79 -7.51 -14.80
CA ASN A 78 -1.42 -8.63 -15.53
C ASN A 78 -0.51 -9.22 -16.62
N LEU A 79 0.79 -8.92 -16.60
CA LEU A 79 1.77 -9.47 -17.56
C LEU A 79 2.12 -10.92 -17.23
#